data_AF-A0A8C5KVU5-F1
#
_entry.id   AF-A0A8C5KVU5-F1
#
_cell.length_a   1.000
_cell.length_b   1.000
_cell.length_c   1.000
_cell.angle_alpha   90.00
_cell.angle_beta   90.00
_cell.angle_gamma   90.00
#
_symmetry.space_group_name_H-M   'P 1'
#
loop_
_entity.id
_entity.type
_entity.pdbx_description
1 polymer ?
#
loop_
_entity_poly.entity_id
_entity_poly.type
_entity_poly.pdbx_seq_one_letter_code
_entity_poly.pdbx_strand_id
1 'polypeptide(L)'
;MTIAGMENVEVFTSEGKGRGLKATKEFWAADVIFAERAYSAVVFDSLVNFVCHTCFKRQEKLHRCGQCKFAHYCDRTCQKDAWVNHKNECSAIKRHGKVPSENVRSERGLWGGDCEGIPKARGPLVSTELI
;
A
#
# COMPACT_ATOMS: atom_id res chain seq x y z
N MET A 1 5.13 -2.63 20.00
CA MET A 1 5.27 -3.20 18.63
C MET A 1 5.60 -2.07 17.67
N THR A 2 6.68 -2.20 16.92
CA THR A 2 6.99 -1.34 15.77
C THR A 2 6.34 -1.92 14.52
N ILE A 3 5.91 -1.07 13.58
CA ILE A 3 5.43 -1.54 12.28
C ILE A 3 6.60 -2.25 11.57
N ALA A 4 6.35 -3.45 11.04
CA ALA A 4 7.32 -4.42 10.51
C ALA A 4 8.15 -5.21 11.55
N GLY A 5 7.79 -5.14 12.85
CA GLY A 5 8.29 -6.09 13.84
C GLY A 5 7.63 -7.46 13.66
N MET A 6 8.41 -8.48 13.30
CA MET A 6 7.96 -9.87 13.15
C MET A 6 8.40 -10.76 14.33
N GLU A 7 8.72 -10.18 15.49
CA GLU A 7 9.21 -10.91 16.68
C GLU A 7 8.21 -11.94 17.26
N ASN A 8 6.94 -11.76 16.91
CA ASN A 8 5.78 -12.47 17.41
C ASN A 8 5.45 -13.76 16.61
N VAL A 9 6.10 -13.95 15.46
CA VAL A 9 5.87 -15.07 14.54
C VAL A 9 7.18 -15.56 13.94
N GLU A 10 7.21 -16.83 13.58
CA GLU A 10 8.33 -17.42 12.84
C GLU A 10 7.81 -18.26 11.66
N VAL A 11 8.62 -18.32 10.60
CA VAL A 11 8.29 -19.11 9.41
C VAL A 11 8.56 -20.59 9.69
N PHE A 12 7.64 -21.46 9.30
CA PHE A 12 7.82 -22.91 9.36
C PHE A 12 7.30 -23.59 8.10
N THR A 13 7.71 -24.84 7.87
CA THR A 13 7.19 -25.68 6.77
C THR A 13 6.08 -26.58 7.31
N SER A 14 4.92 -26.55 6.67
CA SER A 14 3.76 -27.36 6.97
C SER A 14 3.56 -28.43 5.89
N GLU A 15 3.39 -29.67 6.33
CA GLU A 15 3.16 -30.81 5.44
C GLU A 15 1.90 -30.60 4.57
N GLY A 16 2.07 -30.74 3.25
CA GLY A 16 1.00 -30.53 2.26
C GLY A 16 0.56 -29.08 2.03
N LYS A 17 1.12 -28.09 2.75
CA LYS A 17 0.70 -26.67 2.68
C LYS A 17 1.83 -25.68 2.40
N GLY A 18 3.09 -26.13 2.35
CA GLY A 18 4.24 -25.27 2.07
C GLY A 18 4.67 -24.46 3.29
N ARG A 19 4.96 -23.16 3.12
CA ARG A 19 5.38 -22.29 4.23
C ARG A 19 4.18 -21.70 4.97
N GLY A 20 4.27 -21.63 6.30
CA GLY A 20 3.31 -20.97 7.17
C GLY A 20 3.99 -20.09 8.22
N LEU A 21 3.17 -19.36 8.98
CA LEU A 21 3.59 -18.60 10.17
C LEU A 21 3.07 -19.29 11.43
N LYS A 22 3.94 -19.48 12.42
CA LYS A 22 3.57 -19.95 13.76
C LYS A 22 3.87 -18.86 14.79
N ALA A 23 3.04 -18.79 15.83
CA ALA A 23 3.23 -17.86 16.94
C ALA A 23 4.45 -18.24 17.78
N THR A 24 5.23 -17.25 18.22
CA THR A 24 6.37 -17.44 19.14
C THR A 24 6.00 -17.22 20.61
N LYS A 25 4.77 -16.77 20.88
CA LYS A 25 4.20 -16.50 22.21
C LYS A 25 2.68 -16.69 22.21
N GLU A 26 2.07 -16.62 23.38
CA GLU A 26 0.61 -16.63 23.54
C GLU A 26 -0.04 -15.30 23.11
N PHE A 27 -1.26 -15.38 22.58
CA PHE A 27 -2.08 -14.25 22.16
C PHE A 27 -3.51 -14.38 22.70
N TRP A 28 -4.14 -13.25 22.92
CA TRP A 28 -5.55 -13.12 23.29
C TRP A 28 -6.36 -12.53 22.14
N ALA A 29 -7.69 -12.67 22.21
CA ALA A 29 -8.57 -12.00 21.26
C ALA A 29 -8.30 -10.48 21.24
N ALA A 30 -8.31 -9.91 20.04
CA ALA A 30 -7.93 -8.53 19.74
C ALA A 30 -6.41 -8.18 19.85
N ASP A 31 -5.53 -9.15 20.13
CA ASP A 31 -4.09 -8.89 20.00
C ASP A 31 -3.67 -8.73 18.54
N VAL A 32 -2.86 -7.71 18.28
CA VAL A 32 -2.16 -7.54 17.00
C VAL A 32 -0.95 -8.46 16.99
N ILE A 33 -0.95 -9.48 16.13
CA ILE A 33 0.16 -10.42 16.02
C ILE A 33 1.34 -9.74 15.32
N PHE A 34 1.09 -9.11 14.17
CA PHE A 34 2.03 -8.21 13.50
C PHE A 34 1.26 -7.21 12.62
N ALA A 35 1.95 -6.12 12.25
CA ALA A 35 1.44 -5.15 11.29
C ALA A 35 2.55 -4.76 10.32
N GLU A 36 2.23 -4.73 9.03
CA GLU A 36 3.16 -4.41 7.96
C GLU A 36 2.59 -3.29 7.06
N ARG A 37 3.50 -2.52 6.44
CA ARG A 37 3.11 -1.59 5.38
C ARG A 37 2.98 -2.37 4.08
N ALA A 38 1.96 -2.05 3.29
CA ALA A 38 1.86 -2.63 1.96
C ALA A 38 3.14 -2.33 1.15
N TYR A 39 3.74 -3.39 0.61
CA TYR A 39 4.89 -3.27 -0.29
C TYR A 39 4.53 -2.46 -1.55
N SER A 40 3.36 -2.74 -2.13
CA SER A 40 2.74 -1.97 -3.20
C SER A 40 1.23 -2.00 -3.00
N ALA A 41 0.55 -0.90 -3.32
CA ALA A 41 -0.90 -0.80 -3.25
C ALA A 41 -1.41 0.16 -4.32
N VAL A 42 -2.54 -0.20 -4.93
CA VAL A 42 -3.19 0.60 -5.97
C VAL A 42 -4.70 0.64 -5.76
N VAL A 43 -5.32 1.76 -6.17
CA VAL A 43 -6.78 1.90 -6.17
C VAL A 43 -7.36 1.17 -7.38
N PHE A 44 -8.47 0.46 -7.17
CA PHE A 44 -9.23 -0.18 -8.24
C PHE A 44 -9.75 0.85 -9.26
N ASP A 45 -9.83 0.44 -10.53
CA ASP A 45 -10.23 1.28 -11.66
C ASP A 45 -11.61 1.93 -11.41
N SER A 46 -12.53 1.22 -10.75
CA SER A 46 -13.88 1.70 -10.42
C SER A 46 -13.92 2.78 -9.32
N LEU A 47 -12.85 2.95 -8.54
CA LEU A 47 -12.82 3.81 -7.36
C LEU A 47 -11.86 5.01 -7.48
N VAL A 48 -11.20 5.18 -8.63
CA VAL A 48 -10.13 6.17 -8.83
C VAL A 48 -10.54 7.62 -8.52
N ASN A 49 -11.81 7.97 -8.74
CA ASN A 49 -12.33 9.32 -8.50
C ASN A 49 -12.86 9.54 -7.07
N PHE A 50 -12.95 8.48 -6.27
CA PHE A 50 -13.58 8.51 -4.94
C PHE A 50 -12.61 8.18 -3.81
N VAL A 51 -11.44 7.63 -4.13
CA VAL A 51 -10.46 7.15 -3.15
C VAL A 51 -9.10 7.81 -3.35
N CYS A 52 -8.49 8.24 -2.25
CA CYS A 52 -7.13 8.76 -2.27
C CYS A 52 -6.12 7.66 -2.62
N HIS A 53 -5.25 7.94 -3.59
CA HIS A 53 -4.22 7.01 -4.08
C HIS A 53 -3.03 6.81 -3.11
N THR A 54 -3.02 7.50 -1.98
CA THR A 54 -1.96 7.40 -0.96
C THR A 54 -2.47 6.68 0.28
N CYS A 55 -3.56 7.18 0.87
CA CYS A 55 -4.05 6.70 2.17
C CYS A 55 -5.32 5.85 2.07
N PHE A 56 -5.84 5.62 0.86
CA PHE A 56 -7.01 4.76 0.58
C PHE A 56 -8.32 5.19 1.26
N LYS A 57 -8.37 6.41 1.83
CA LYS A 57 -9.60 6.98 2.37
C LYS A 57 -10.53 7.43 1.24
N ARG A 58 -11.82 7.11 1.38
CA ARG A 58 -12.88 7.65 0.53
C ARG A 58 -13.19 9.09 0.92
N GLN A 59 -13.30 9.97 -0.06
CA GLN A 59 -13.68 11.38 0.16
C GLN A 59 -14.51 11.90 -1.00
N GLU A 60 -15.39 12.86 -0.72
CA GLU A 60 -16.23 13.51 -1.74
C GLU A 60 -15.43 14.43 -2.65
N LYS A 61 -14.43 15.13 -2.10
CA LYS A 61 -13.61 16.11 -2.82
C LYS A 61 -12.16 15.69 -2.75
N LEU A 62 -11.62 15.27 -3.89
CA LEU A 62 -10.22 14.91 -4.04
C LEU A 62 -9.52 15.85 -5.02
N HIS A 63 -8.24 16.10 -4.77
CA HIS A 63 -7.37 16.86 -5.65
C HIS A 63 -6.69 15.93 -6.65
N ARG A 64 -6.94 16.16 -7.94
CA ARG A 64 -6.27 15.42 -9.02
C ARG A 64 -4.83 15.90 -9.23
N CYS A 65 -3.96 14.97 -9.61
CA CYS A 65 -2.61 15.28 -10.07
C CYS A 65 -2.68 16.15 -11.34
N GLY A 66 -2.01 17.31 -11.33
CA GLY A 66 -2.03 18.22 -12.50
C GLY A 66 -1.32 17.68 -13.74
N GLN A 67 -0.38 16.73 -13.58
CA GLN A 67 0.45 16.20 -14.67
C GLN A 67 -0.23 15.05 -15.42
N CYS A 68 -0.60 13.98 -14.72
CA CYS A 68 -1.22 12.80 -15.33
C CYS A 68 -2.75 12.86 -15.37
N LYS A 69 -3.38 13.75 -14.58
CA LYS A 69 -4.84 13.87 -14.42
C LYS A 69 -5.56 12.59 -13.94
N PHE A 70 -4.79 11.56 -13.54
CA PHE A 70 -5.30 10.26 -13.12
C PHE A 70 -5.35 10.10 -11.59
N ALA A 71 -4.22 10.31 -10.91
CA ALA A 71 -4.15 10.07 -9.48
C ALA A 71 -4.88 11.16 -8.68
N HIS A 72 -5.59 10.75 -7.63
CA HIS A 72 -6.39 11.61 -6.76
C HIS A 72 -5.91 11.54 -5.31
N TYR A 73 -5.90 12.69 -4.62
CA TYR A 73 -5.36 12.84 -3.27
C TYR A 73 -6.29 13.64 -2.36
N CYS A 74 -6.25 13.35 -1.06
CA CYS A 74 -6.98 14.14 -0.06
C CYS A 74 -6.51 15.60 -0.06
N ASP A 75 -5.20 15.82 -0.18
CA ASP A 75 -4.53 17.11 -0.05
C ASP A 75 -3.10 17.06 -0.63
N ARG A 76 -2.38 18.19 -0.52
CA ARG A 76 -0.97 18.31 -0.94
C ARG A 76 -0.04 17.40 -0.16
N THR A 77 -0.41 16.97 1.05
CA THR A 77 0.41 16.08 1.88
C THR A 77 0.38 14.67 1.28
N CYS A 78 -0.82 14.13 1.04
CA CYS A 78 -0.97 12.82 0.37
C CYS A 78 -0.33 12.81 -1.02
N GLN A 79 -0.41 13.93 -1.76
CA GLN A 79 0.23 14.05 -3.07
C GLN A 79 1.77 13.98 -2.98
N LYS A 80 2.37 14.67 -2.00
CA LYS A 80 3.83 14.63 -1.77
C LYS A 80 4.28 13.25 -1.31
N ASP A 81 3.57 12.66 -0.36
CA ASP A 81 3.88 11.34 0.20
C ASP A 81 3.81 10.25 -0.89
N ALA A 82 2.90 10.37 -1.86
CA ALA A 82 2.80 9.44 -2.99
C ALA A 82 3.89 9.63 -4.06
N TRP A 83 4.65 10.72 -4.07
CA TRP A 83 5.50 11.06 -5.21
C TRP A 83 6.57 10.00 -5.50
N VAL A 84 7.16 9.40 -4.46
CA VAL A 84 8.15 8.31 -4.59
C VAL A 84 7.61 7.14 -5.42
N ASN A 85 6.35 6.74 -5.20
CA ASN A 85 5.71 5.62 -5.91
C ASN A 85 4.96 6.05 -7.17
N HIS A 86 4.56 7.33 -7.26
CA HIS A 86 3.75 7.83 -8.36
C HIS A 86 4.59 8.41 -9.51
N LYS A 87 5.80 8.93 -9.27
CA LYS A 87 6.59 9.69 -10.27
C LYS A 87 6.75 8.95 -11.61
N ASN A 88 7.12 7.67 -11.56
CA ASN A 88 7.37 6.87 -12.76
C ASN A 88 6.06 6.59 -13.51
N GLU A 89 5.03 6.17 -12.79
CA GLU A 89 3.70 5.93 -13.35
C GLU A 89 3.07 7.22 -13.91
N CYS A 90 3.19 8.35 -13.20
CA CYS A 90 2.72 9.66 -13.63
C CYS A 90 3.28 10.01 -15.01
N SER A 91 4.59 9.78 -15.19
CA SER A 91 5.30 10.07 -16.43
C SER A 91 4.86 9.13 -17.55
N ALA A 92 4.66 7.84 -17.25
CA ALA A 92 4.16 6.85 -18.18
C ALA A 92 2.73 7.18 -18.66
N ILE A 93 1.80 7.44 -17.73
CA ILE A 93 0.41 7.80 -18.06
C ILE A 93 0.37 9.08 -18.90
N LYS A 94 1.13 10.11 -18.53
CA LYS A 94 1.20 11.35 -19.30
C LYS A 94 1.71 11.13 -20.73
N ARG A 95 2.73 10.29 -20.90
CA ARG A 95 3.34 9.99 -22.21
C ARG A 95 2.42 9.17 -23.10
N HIS A 96 1.75 8.15 -22.55
CA HIS A 96 0.94 7.22 -23.33
C HIS A 96 -0.52 7.65 -23.46
N GLY A 97 -0.99 8.61 -22.64
CA GLY A 97 -2.37 9.10 -22.65
C GLY A 97 -3.42 8.07 -22.23
N LYS A 98 -3.00 6.89 -21.77
CA LYS A 98 -3.85 5.78 -21.33
C LYS A 98 -3.41 5.30 -19.96
N VAL A 99 -4.39 5.06 -19.10
CA VAL A 99 -4.17 4.43 -17.80
C VAL A 99 -4.18 2.91 -18.01
N PRO A 100 -3.13 2.18 -17.61
CA PRO A 100 -3.12 0.71 -17.66
C PRO A 100 -4.03 0.14 -16.56
N SER A 101 -4.41 -1.14 -16.69
CA SER A 101 -5.27 -1.81 -15.72
C SER A 101 -4.64 -1.84 -14.33
N GLU A 102 -5.48 -1.91 -13.30
CA GLU A 102 -5.05 -2.01 -11.90
C GLU A 102 -3.98 -3.07 -11.62
N ASN A 103 -4.04 -4.24 -12.27
CA ASN A 103 -3.04 -5.30 -12.11
C ASN A 103 -1.64 -4.85 -12.59
N VAL A 104 -1.58 -4.19 -13.75
CA VAL A 104 -0.32 -3.64 -14.28
C VAL A 104 0.18 -2.49 -13.40
N ARG A 105 -0.73 -1.67 -12.86
CA ARG A 105 -0.36 -0.61 -11.92
C ARG A 105 0.17 -1.17 -10.60
N SER A 106 -0.25 -2.36 -10.16
CA SER A 106 0.24 -2.98 -8.92
C SER A 106 1.73 -3.32 -8.98
N GLU A 107 2.31 -3.45 -10.18
CA GLU A 107 3.73 -3.69 -10.43
C GLU A 107 4.62 -2.48 -10.11
N ARG A 108 4.07 -1.38 -9.57
CA ARG A 108 4.82 -0.22 -9.05
C ARG A 108 5.99 -0.61 -8.14
N GLY A 109 5.90 -1.71 -7.39
CA GLY A 109 6.98 -2.23 -6.56
C GLY A 109 8.26 -2.58 -7.32
N LEU A 110 8.16 -2.93 -8.61
CA LEU A 110 9.32 -3.25 -9.46
C LEU A 110 10.15 -2.03 -9.86
N TRP A 111 9.63 -0.81 -9.66
CA TRP A 111 10.26 0.43 -10.10
C TRP A 111 11.38 0.94 -9.17
N GLY A 112 11.83 0.11 -8.21
CA GLY A 112 13.05 0.34 -7.43
C GLY A 112 13.01 1.59 -6.53
N GLY A 113 11.82 2.07 -6.15
CA GLY A 113 11.69 3.15 -5.18
C GLY A 113 11.93 2.62 -3.78
N ASP A 114 12.96 3.10 -3.09
CA ASP A 114 13.21 2.76 -1.69
C ASP A 114 11.99 3.13 -0.84
N CYS A 115 11.32 2.10 -0.31
CA CYS A 115 10.21 2.26 0.63
C CYS A 115 10.66 2.88 1.97
N GLU A 116 11.98 3.00 2.19
CA GLU A 116 12.59 3.57 3.39
C GLU A 116 12.24 5.06 3.61
N GLY A 117 11.74 5.74 2.58
CA GLY A 117 11.34 7.16 2.64
C GLY A 117 9.85 7.45 2.84
N ILE A 118 8.97 6.44 2.93
CA ILE A 118 7.54 6.69 3.13
C ILE A 118 7.34 7.28 4.54
N PRO A 119 6.73 8.47 4.69
CA PRO A 119 6.39 9.00 6.01
C PRO A 119 5.59 7.95 6.78
N LYS A 120 6.14 7.54 7.93
CA LYS A 120 5.73 6.39 8.75
C LYS A 120 4.23 6.36 9.14
N ALA A 121 3.44 7.38 8.82
CA ALA A 121 2.09 7.56 9.32
C ALA A 121 0.94 7.37 8.30
N ARG A 122 1.18 7.24 6.98
CA ARG A 122 0.08 7.48 5.99
C ARG A 122 0.01 6.54 4.77
N GLY A 123 0.24 5.24 4.96
CA GLY A 123 -0.04 4.20 3.96
C GLY A 123 -1.03 3.15 4.50
N PRO A 124 -1.60 2.29 3.65
CA PRO A 124 -2.43 1.18 4.13
C PRO A 124 -1.56 0.24 4.96
N LEU A 125 -2.05 -0.06 6.17
CA LEU A 125 -1.47 -1.07 7.04
C LEU A 125 -2.25 -2.36 6.84
N VAL A 126 -1.52 -3.46 6.77
CA VAL A 126 -2.08 -4.81 6.84
C VAL A 126 -1.73 -5.36 8.21
N SER A 127 -2.74 -5.64 9.02
CA SER A 127 -2.60 -6.27 10.34
C SER A 127 -3.22 -7.66 10.33
N THR A 128 -2.63 -8.57 11.09
CA THR A 128 -3.25 -9.86 11.44
C THR A 128 -3.61 -9.82 12.92
N GLU A 129 -4.89 -10.00 13.21
CA GLU A 129 -5.48 -9.96 14.56
C GLU A 129 -6.14 -11.30 14.87
N LEU A 130 -6.10 -11.71 16.14
CA LEU A 130 -6.83 -12.90 16.60
C LEU A 130 -8.28 -12.50 16.92
N ILE A 131 -9.25 -13.15 16.27
CA ILE A 131 -10.70 -12.93 16.44
C ILE A 131 -11.21 -13.66 17.67
#